data_AF-A0A7X9GT06-F1
#
_entry.id   AF-A0A7X9GT06-F1
#
_cell.length_a   1.000
_cell.length_b   1.000
_cell.length_c   1.000
_cell.angle_alpha   90.00
_cell.angle_beta   90.00
_cell.angle_gamma   90.00
#
_symmetry.space_group_name_H-M   'P 1'
#
loop_
_entity.id
_entity.type
_entity.pdbx_description
1 polymer ?
#
loop_
_entity_poly.entity_id
_entity_poly.type
_entity_poly.pdbx_seq_one_letter_code
_entity_poly.pdbx_strand_id
1 'polypeptide(L)'
;MQNMAELAALDAKIRALKAEIQRKANIAHKRLARLEKNNLTFLPAYQSWKSYKGGVRFGVRGKSYNELIAELARLDRFLEARTSLVREANAYLKEVAEMTGVKWRRVRELPDKMRNFFRISEKVEEYLRNIEGSASAIGYHKIWEAVNEVVEADRLDLGEVDELSDEMMDKILDLLDHTWAKDWMEKELDWDTLI
;
A
#
# COMPACT_ATOMS: atom_id res chain seq x y z
N MET A 1 44.09 -21.51 13.38
CA MET A 1 43.17 -21.16 14.50
C MET A 1 42.29 -19.95 14.19
N GLN A 2 42.79 -18.85 13.61
CA GLN A 2 41.99 -17.67 13.21
C GLN A 2 40.79 -18.00 12.29
N ASN A 3 40.99 -18.77 11.21
CA ASN A 3 39.90 -19.16 10.30
C ASN A 3 38.73 -19.90 10.98
N MET A 4 39.00 -20.72 12.00
CA MET A 4 37.94 -21.47 12.70
C MET A 4 37.12 -20.57 13.63
N ALA A 5 37.75 -19.56 14.23
CA ALA A 5 37.05 -18.57 15.06
C ALA A 5 36.17 -17.65 14.21
N GLU A 6 36.64 -17.24 13.03
CA GLU A 6 35.88 -16.42 12.09
C GLU A 6 34.65 -17.15 11.53
N LEU A 7 34.80 -18.41 11.14
CA LEU A 7 33.67 -19.26 10.71
C LEU A 7 32.63 -19.44 11.82
N ALA A 8 33.07 -19.70 13.05
CA ALA A 8 32.17 -19.83 14.20
C ALA A 8 31.42 -18.52 14.49
N ALA A 9 32.08 -17.37 14.36
CA ALA A 9 31.45 -16.06 14.53
C ALA A 9 30.41 -15.77 13.42
N LEU A 10 30.70 -16.15 12.18
CA LEU A 10 29.75 -16.02 11.07
C LEU A 10 28.52 -16.91 11.28
N ASP A 11 28.71 -18.16 11.69
CA ASP A 11 27.62 -19.08 12.00
C ASP A 11 26.72 -18.55 13.13
N ALA A 12 27.32 -17.99 14.18
CA ALA A 12 26.58 -17.38 15.28
C ALA A 12 25.72 -16.20 14.78
N LYS A 13 26.27 -15.33 13.92
CA LYS A 13 25.54 -14.23 13.30
C LYS A 13 24.37 -14.72 12.44
N ILE A 14 24.58 -15.75 11.62
CA ILE A 14 23.52 -16.34 10.79
C ILE A 14 22.40 -16.93 11.67
N ARG A 15 22.76 -17.62 12.76
CA ARG A 15 21.77 -18.17 13.70
C ARG A 15 20.96 -17.07 14.38
N ALA A 16 21.61 -16.00 14.83
CA ALA A 16 20.93 -14.85 15.43
C ALA A 16 19.97 -14.18 14.43
N LEU A 17 20.42 -13.98 13.18
CA LEU A 17 19.59 -13.43 12.11
C LEU A 17 18.35 -14.30 11.84
N LYS A 18 18.53 -15.62 11.74
CA LYS A 18 17.42 -16.57 11.56
C LYS A 18 16.43 -16.53 12.72
N ALA A 19 16.93 -16.45 13.96
CA ALA A 19 16.09 -16.36 15.14
C ALA A 19 15.24 -15.08 15.14
N GLU A 20 15.84 -13.95 14.77
CA GLU A 20 15.14 -12.66 14.70
C GLU A 20 14.07 -12.65 13.60
N ILE A 21 14.41 -13.16 12.41
CA ILE A 21 13.43 -13.31 11.32
C ILE A 21 12.27 -14.20 11.77
N GLN A 22 12.53 -15.32 12.44
CA GLN A 22 11.48 -16.22 12.91
C GLN A 22 10.56 -15.53 13.93
N ARG A 23 11.14 -14.75 14.85
CA ARG A 23 10.38 -13.96 15.83
C ARG A 23 9.46 -12.95 15.14
N LYS A 24 10.00 -12.15 14.21
CA LYS A 24 9.23 -11.17 13.43
C LYS A 24 8.18 -11.83 12.53
N ALA A 25 8.50 -12.95 11.89
CA ALA A 25 7.57 -13.72 11.05
C ALA A 25 6.35 -14.19 11.84
N ASN A 26 6.52 -14.67 13.06
CA ASN A 26 5.40 -15.09 13.91
C ASN A 26 4.45 -13.92 14.23
N ILE A 27 4.98 -12.70 14.44
CA ILE A 27 4.17 -11.50 14.65
C ILE A 27 3.46 -11.12 13.34
N ALA A 28 4.18 -11.13 12.22
CA ALA A 28 3.64 -10.78 10.92
C ALA A 28 2.49 -11.71 10.50
N HIS A 29 2.64 -13.03 10.66
CA HIS A 29 1.58 -14.00 10.36
C HIS A 29 0.34 -13.77 11.23
N LYS A 30 0.51 -13.44 12.51
CA LYS A 30 -0.62 -13.08 13.39
C LYS A 30 -1.32 -11.80 12.92
N ARG A 31 -0.58 -10.81 12.42
CA ARG A 31 -1.16 -9.58 11.85
C ARG A 31 -1.92 -9.87 10.56
N LEU A 32 -1.34 -10.64 9.64
CA LEU A 32 -2.02 -11.08 8.40
C LEU A 32 -3.34 -11.78 8.70
N ALA A 33 -3.33 -12.79 9.58
CA ALA A 33 -4.55 -13.50 9.97
C ALA A 33 -5.61 -12.58 10.60
N ARG A 34 -5.19 -11.56 11.34
CA ARG A 34 -6.11 -10.56 11.90
C ARG A 34 -6.68 -9.64 10.81
N LEU A 35 -5.89 -9.23 9.83
CA LEU A 35 -6.37 -8.44 8.70
C LEU A 35 -7.39 -9.22 7.87
N GLU A 36 -7.10 -10.49 7.57
CA GLU A 36 -8.04 -11.41 6.89
C GLU A 36 -9.35 -11.54 7.65
N LYS A 37 -9.28 -11.82 8.97
CA LYS A 37 -10.46 -11.94 9.83
C LYS A 37 -11.32 -10.66 9.90
N ASN A 38 -10.72 -9.50 9.68
CA ASN A 38 -11.41 -8.20 9.72
C ASN A 38 -11.74 -7.65 8.32
N ASN A 39 -11.60 -8.47 7.26
CA ASN A 39 -11.88 -8.07 5.88
C ASN A 39 -11.01 -6.90 5.35
N LEU A 40 -9.83 -6.69 5.94
CA LEU A 40 -8.90 -5.58 5.66
C LEU A 40 -7.83 -5.93 4.62
N THR A 41 -8.08 -6.92 3.78
CA THR A 41 -7.09 -7.47 2.82
C THR A 41 -6.79 -6.54 1.66
N PHE A 42 -7.62 -5.54 1.40
CA PHE A 42 -7.40 -4.54 0.34
C PHE A 42 -6.46 -3.39 0.76
N LEU A 43 -6.03 -3.35 2.01
CA LEU A 43 -5.18 -2.26 2.51
C LEU A 43 -3.70 -2.41 2.07
N PRO A 44 -2.95 -1.29 1.99
CA PRO A 44 -1.59 -1.27 1.43
C PRO A 44 -0.62 -2.30 2.02
N ALA A 45 -0.61 -2.49 3.34
CA ALA A 45 0.31 -3.45 3.98
C ALA A 45 0.02 -4.90 3.55
N TYR A 46 -1.25 -5.27 3.41
CA TYR A 46 -1.63 -6.61 2.98
C TYR A 46 -1.35 -6.80 1.49
N GLN A 47 -1.71 -5.82 0.65
CA GLN A 47 -1.45 -5.88 -0.78
C GLN A 47 0.05 -5.91 -1.10
N SER A 48 0.88 -5.15 -0.38
CA SER A 48 2.34 -5.21 -0.52
C SER A 48 2.91 -6.60 -0.20
N TRP A 49 2.34 -7.30 0.80
CA TRP A 49 2.70 -8.68 1.07
C TRP A 49 2.21 -9.65 -0.02
N LYS A 50 0.97 -9.47 -0.49
CA LYS A 50 0.32 -10.31 -1.50
C LYS A 50 0.96 -10.19 -2.88
N SER A 51 1.33 -8.98 -3.31
CA SER A 51 1.99 -8.74 -4.60
C SER A 51 3.39 -9.34 -4.65
N TYR A 52 4.07 -9.46 -3.51
CA TYR A 52 5.35 -10.15 -3.43
C TYR A 52 5.19 -11.66 -3.67
N LYS A 53 5.46 -12.08 -4.91
CA LYS A 53 5.44 -13.49 -5.36
C LYS A 53 4.11 -14.21 -5.03
N GLY A 54 2.99 -13.48 -4.99
CA GLY A 54 1.69 -14.05 -4.68
C GLY A 54 1.43 -14.35 -3.19
N GLY A 55 2.05 -13.62 -2.26
CA GLY A 55 1.79 -13.79 -0.82
C GLY A 55 2.63 -14.87 -0.16
N VAL A 56 3.90 -15.02 -0.58
CA VAL A 56 4.80 -16.02 0.01
C VAL A 56 4.95 -15.78 1.52
N ARG A 57 4.78 -16.83 2.32
CA ARG A 57 4.92 -16.75 3.78
C ARG A 57 6.34 -16.30 4.17
N PHE A 58 6.40 -15.48 5.22
CA PHE A 58 7.68 -15.14 5.83
C PHE A 58 8.36 -16.35 6.46
N GLY A 59 9.69 -16.45 6.36
CA GLY A 59 10.46 -17.51 7.01
C GLY A 59 11.92 -17.61 6.57
N VAL A 60 12.66 -18.54 7.18
CA VAL A 60 14.12 -18.68 7.02
C VAL A 60 14.54 -19.91 6.20
N ARG A 61 13.62 -20.84 5.95
CA ARG A 61 13.94 -22.16 5.40
C ARG A 61 14.47 -22.03 3.97
N GLY A 62 15.63 -22.63 3.71
CA GLY A 62 16.25 -22.67 2.39
C GLY A 62 16.89 -21.36 1.91
N LYS A 63 16.94 -20.30 2.74
CA LYS A 63 17.49 -19.00 2.36
C LYS A 63 18.98 -18.90 2.64
N SER A 64 19.71 -18.37 1.66
CA SER A 64 21.07 -17.88 1.78
C SER A 64 21.15 -16.64 2.69
N TYR A 65 22.36 -16.22 3.08
CA TYR A 65 22.54 -15.05 3.93
C TYR A 65 21.92 -13.77 3.33
N ASN A 66 22.16 -13.51 2.04
CA ASN A 66 21.60 -12.34 1.37
C ASN A 66 20.06 -12.39 1.30
N GLU A 67 19.50 -13.58 1.09
CA GLU A 67 18.04 -13.77 1.11
C GLU A 67 17.46 -13.61 2.52
N LEU A 68 18.20 -13.95 3.58
CA LEU A 68 17.79 -13.68 4.95
C LEU A 68 17.77 -12.17 5.25
N ILE A 69 18.74 -11.42 4.75
CA ILE A 69 18.74 -9.95 4.87
C ILE A 69 17.57 -9.34 4.11
N ALA A 70 17.33 -9.78 2.87
CA ALA A 70 16.16 -9.34 2.09
C ALA A 70 14.83 -9.70 2.79
N GLU A 71 14.75 -10.89 3.38
CA GLU A 71 13.58 -11.32 4.15
C GLU A 71 13.35 -10.47 5.40
N LEU A 72 14.42 -10.11 6.11
CA LEU A 72 14.34 -9.23 7.27
C LEU A 72 13.80 -7.86 6.87
N ALA A 73 14.35 -7.26 5.80
CA ALA A 73 13.87 -5.98 5.28
C ALA A 73 12.39 -6.05 4.84
N ARG A 74 12.00 -7.16 4.21
CA ARG A 74 10.59 -7.41 3.81
C ARG A 74 9.66 -7.49 5.03
N LEU A 75 10.11 -8.17 6.10
CA LEU A 75 9.38 -8.24 7.37
C LEU A 75 9.25 -6.88 8.03
N ASP A 76 10.33 -6.10 8.06
CA ASP A 76 10.34 -4.79 8.69
C ASP A 76 9.42 -3.83 7.98
N ARG A 77 9.47 -3.78 6.65
CA ARG A 77 8.51 -3.00 5.85
C ARG A 77 7.06 -3.35 6.18
N PHE A 78 6.73 -4.64 6.30
CA PHE A 78 5.37 -5.05 6.66
C PHE A 78 5.01 -4.68 8.11
N LEU A 79 5.92 -4.89 9.06
CA LEU A 79 5.65 -4.64 10.49
C LEU A 79 5.61 -3.15 10.84
N GLU A 80 6.32 -2.32 10.09
CA GLU A 80 6.35 -0.85 10.23
C GLU A 80 5.19 -0.20 9.49
N ALA A 81 4.62 -0.86 8.47
CA ALA A 81 3.45 -0.34 7.79
C ALA A 81 2.29 -0.15 8.76
N ARG A 82 1.78 1.09 8.83
CA ARG A 82 0.66 1.50 9.69
C ARG A 82 -0.54 0.57 9.52
N THR A 83 -0.91 0.26 8.28
CA THR A 83 -2.06 -0.59 7.94
C THR A 83 -1.84 -2.08 8.21
N SER A 84 -0.69 -2.50 8.76
CA SER A 84 -0.47 -3.88 9.24
C SER A 84 -1.15 -4.17 10.58
N LEU A 85 -1.51 -3.12 11.34
CA LEU A 85 -2.20 -3.23 12.62
C LEU A 85 -3.69 -2.93 12.42
N VAL A 86 -4.59 -3.84 12.83
CA VAL A 86 -6.05 -3.66 12.67
C VAL A 86 -6.57 -2.32 13.23
N ARG A 87 -6.06 -1.87 14.39
CA ARG A 87 -6.46 -0.59 15.00
C ARG A 87 -6.10 0.59 14.09
N GLU A 88 -4.89 0.60 13.58
CA GLU A 88 -4.36 1.66 12.72
C GLU A 88 -4.93 1.58 11.29
N ALA A 89 -5.17 0.38 10.78
CA ALA A 89 -5.91 0.14 9.55
C ALA A 89 -7.33 0.73 9.60
N ASN A 90 -8.04 0.53 10.71
CA ASN A 90 -9.36 1.14 10.90
C ASN A 90 -9.28 2.67 11.07
N ALA A 91 -8.22 3.20 11.68
CA ALA A 91 -8.01 4.65 11.75
C ALA A 91 -7.76 5.23 10.35
N TYR A 92 -6.90 4.58 9.57
CA TYR A 92 -6.64 4.92 8.18
C TYR A 92 -7.91 4.91 7.33
N LEU A 93 -8.77 3.88 7.45
CA LEU A 93 -10.04 3.85 6.74
C LEU A 93 -10.97 5.04 7.09
N LYS A 94 -10.96 5.51 8.33
CA LYS A 94 -11.73 6.69 8.72
C LYS A 94 -11.20 7.94 8.07
N GLU A 95 -9.88 8.14 8.10
CA GLU A 95 -9.21 9.29 7.47
C GLU A 95 -9.57 9.36 5.99
N VAL A 96 -9.46 8.23 5.27
CA VAL A 96 -9.83 8.19 3.85
C VAL A 96 -11.32 8.46 3.67
N ALA A 97 -12.20 7.84 4.45
CA ALA A 97 -13.64 8.09 4.34
C ALA A 97 -14.04 9.54 4.66
N GLU A 98 -13.34 10.21 5.57
CA GLU A 98 -13.54 11.62 5.89
C GLU A 98 -13.08 12.53 4.74
N MET A 99 -11.95 12.22 4.11
CA MET A 99 -11.43 12.93 2.95
C MET A 99 -12.31 12.75 1.70
N THR A 100 -12.84 11.54 1.48
CA THR A 100 -13.62 11.18 0.29
C THR A 100 -15.13 11.25 0.54
N GLY A 101 -15.58 11.93 1.60
CA GLY A 101 -17.01 12.14 1.87
C GLY A 101 -17.85 10.88 2.13
N VAL A 102 -17.25 9.68 2.15
CA VAL A 102 -17.94 8.39 2.29
C VAL A 102 -18.68 8.34 3.62
N LYS A 103 -19.99 8.11 3.56
CA LYS A 103 -20.85 8.07 4.75
C LYS A 103 -20.80 6.70 5.42
N TRP A 104 -20.52 6.70 6.72
CA TRP A 104 -20.50 5.50 7.56
C TRP A 104 -21.14 5.80 8.93
N ARG A 105 -21.83 4.82 9.51
CA ARG A 105 -22.40 4.95 10.87
C ARG A 105 -21.51 4.28 11.91
N ARG A 106 -20.85 3.19 11.53
CA ARG A 106 -19.97 2.41 12.40
C ARG A 106 -18.69 2.04 11.67
N VAL A 107 -17.57 2.06 12.39
CA VAL A 107 -16.24 1.73 11.85
C VAL A 107 -16.19 0.37 11.17
N ARG A 108 -16.96 -0.60 11.67
CA ARG A 108 -17.05 -1.96 11.12
C ARG A 108 -17.64 -2.03 9.70
N GLU A 109 -18.31 -0.97 9.24
CA GLU A 109 -18.89 -0.89 7.88
C GLU A 109 -17.86 -0.37 6.87
N LEU A 110 -16.82 0.32 7.34
CA LEU A 110 -15.80 0.92 6.48
C LEU A 110 -15.06 -0.10 5.60
N PRO A 111 -14.68 -1.30 6.08
CA PRO A 111 -14.02 -2.27 5.23
C PRO A 111 -14.82 -2.62 3.97
N ASP A 112 -16.14 -2.76 4.10
CA ASP A 112 -16.99 -3.14 2.98
C ASP A 112 -17.29 -1.95 2.08
N LYS A 113 -17.55 -0.77 2.66
CA LYS A 113 -17.81 0.47 1.91
C LYS A 113 -16.60 0.96 1.12
N MET A 114 -15.39 0.78 1.65
CA MET A 114 -14.17 1.30 1.04
C MET A 114 -13.49 0.29 0.11
N ARG A 115 -13.89 -1.00 0.12
CA ARG A 115 -13.24 -2.04 -0.68
C ARG A 115 -13.14 -1.66 -2.16
N ASN A 116 -14.24 -1.20 -2.74
CA ASN A 116 -14.30 -0.83 -4.15
C ASN A 116 -13.54 0.46 -4.44
N PHE A 117 -13.59 1.44 -3.53
CA PHE A 117 -12.78 2.66 -3.62
C PHE A 117 -11.28 2.35 -3.78
N PHE A 118 -10.73 1.52 -2.89
CA PHE A 118 -9.33 1.13 -2.93
C PHE A 118 -8.99 0.29 -4.16
N ARG A 119 -9.88 -0.62 -4.57
CA ARG A 119 -9.72 -1.43 -5.79
C ARG A 119 -9.63 -0.56 -7.04
N ILE A 120 -10.49 0.45 -7.16
CA ILE A 120 -10.47 1.40 -8.27
C ILE A 120 -9.17 2.21 -8.23
N SER A 121 -8.81 2.75 -7.06
CA SER A 121 -7.58 3.53 -6.88
C SER A 121 -6.33 2.72 -7.27
N GLU A 122 -6.27 1.44 -6.92
CA GLU A 122 -5.15 0.55 -7.28
C GLU A 122 -5.08 0.29 -8.81
N LYS A 123 -6.23 0.12 -9.48
CA LYS A 123 -6.27 -0.01 -10.95
C LYS A 123 -5.79 1.25 -11.66
N VAL A 124 -6.20 2.42 -11.18
CA VAL A 124 -5.73 3.71 -11.71
C VAL A 124 -4.23 3.84 -11.53
N GLU A 125 -3.72 3.52 -10.33
CA GLU A 125 -2.28 3.54 -10.05
C GLU A 125 -1.49 2.55 -10.94
N GLU A 126 -2.02 1.36 -11.19
CA GLU A 126 -1.44 0.39 -12.12
C GLU A 126 -1.39 0.91 -13.56
N TYR A 127 -2.48 1.51 -14.04
CA TYR A 127 -2.55 2.12 -15.37
C TYR A 127 -1.48 3.21 -15.55
N LEU A 128 -1.40 4.15 -14.60
CA LEU A 128 -0.43 5.24 -14.61
C LEU A 128 1.02 4.74 -14.65
N ARG A 129 1.33 3.69 -13.88
CA ARG A 129 2.66 3.05 -13.89
C ARG A 129 3.02 2.44 -15.25
N ASN A 130 2.05 1.97 -16.01
CA ASN A 130 2.27 1.27 -17.27
C ASN A 130 2.36 2.19 -18.48
N ILE A 131 1.74 3.37 -18.45
CA ILE A 131 1.58 4.22 -19.64
C ILE A 131 2.58 5.37 -19.71
N GLU A 132 2.90 6.01 -18.59
CA GLU A 132 3.64 7.28 -18.68
C GLU A 132 5.16 7.14 -18.79
N GLY A 133 5.74 5.95 -18.64
CA GLY A 133 7.21 5.78 -18.55
C GLY A 133 7.89 6.67 -17.49
N SER A 134 7.08 7.37 -16.71
CA SER A 134 7.46 8.42 -15.79
C SER A 134 7.37 7.82 -14.41
N ALA A 135 8.43 8.00 -13.64
CA ALA A 135 8.42 7.86 -12.20
C ALA A 135 7.52 8.93 -11.56
N SER A 136 6.28 9.08 -12.04
CA SER A 136 5.33 10.03 -11.49
C SER A 136 4.86 9.43 -10.17
N ALA A 137 5.47 9.92 -9.09
CA ALA A 137 4.93 9.81 -7.75
C ALA A 137 3.65 10.63 -7.67
N ILE A 138 2.62 10.28 -8.46
CA ILE A 138 1.26 10.71 -8.21
C ILE A 138 0.97 10.18 -6.83
N GLY A 139 0.97 11.08 -5.86
CA GLY A 139 0.71 10.73 -4.48
C GLY A 139 -0.63 10.02 -4.44
N TYR A 140 -0.70 8.90 -3.72
CA TYR A 140 -1.93 8.10 -3.59
C TYR A 140 -3.16 8.95 -3.19
N HIS A 141 -2.90 10.07 -2.50
CA HIS A 141 -3.86 11.12 -2.20
C HIS A 141 -4.58 11.72 -3.43
N LYS A 142 -3.85 12.03 -4.50
CA LYS A 142 -4.43 12.63 -5.72
C LYS A 142 -5.32 11.65 -6.46
N ILE A 143 -4.92 10.38 -6.50
CA ILE A 143 -5.75 9.30 -7.06
C ILE A 143 -7.07 9.23 -6.29
N TRP A 144 -7.03 9.36 -4.97
CA TRP A 144 -8.24 9.35 -4.15
C TRP A 144 -9.17 10.53 -4.40
N GLU A 145 -8.62 11.74 -4.53
CA GLU A 145 -9.39 12.95 -4.83
C GLU A 145 -10.09 12.80 -6.18
N ALA A 146 -9.35 12.39 -7.22
CA ALA A 146 -9.92 12.17 -8.54
C ALA A 146 -10.99 11.07 -8.57
N VAL A 147 -10.74 9.94 -7.90
CA VAL A 147 -11.73 8.87 -7.77
C VAL A 147 -12.97 9.37 -7.03
N ASN A 148 -12.80 10.16 -5.96
CA ASN A 148 -13.94 10.71 -5.22
C ASN A 148 -14.77 11.67 -6.06
N GLU A 149 -14.13 12.56 -6.81
CA GLU A 149 -14.81 13.54 -7.64
C GLU A 149 -15.67 12.88 -8.73
N VAL A 150 -15.16 11.84 -9.39
CA VAL A 150 -15.96 11.05 -10.37
C VAL A 150 -17.15 10.37 -9.69
N VAL A 151 -16.93 9.79 -8.51
CA VAL A 151 -17.99 9.09 -7.75
C VAL A 151 -19.09 10.05 -7.30
N GLU A 152 -18.72 11.25 -6.84
CA GLU A 152 -19.68 12.28 -6.45
C GLU A 152 -20.43 12.84 -7.67
N ALA A 153 -19.73 13.13 -8.76
CA ALA A 153 -20.30 13.68 -9.99
C ALA A 153 -21.33 12.73 -10.62
N ASP A 154 -20.98 11.45 -10.72
CA ASP A 154 -21.84 10.41 -11.30
C ASP A 154 -22.84 9.84 -10.27
N ARG A 155 -22.81 10.33 -9.01
CA ARG A 155 -23.65 9.87 -7.88
C ARG A 155 -23.61 8.36 -7.68
N LEU A 156 -22.42 7.78 -7.85
CA LEU A 156 -22.21 6.34 -7.78
C LEU A 156 -22.19 5.88 -6.32
N ASP A 157 -22.93 4.82 -6.02
CA ASP A 157 -22.67 4.06 -4.80
C ASP A 157 -21.52 3.10 -5.07
N LEU A 158 -20.32 3.48 -4.62
CA LEU A 158 -19.14 2.61 -4.72
C LEU A 158 -19.34 1.23 -4.09
N GLY A 159 -20.29 1.08 -3.16
CA GLY A 159 -20.66 -0.22 -2.61
C GLY A 159 -21.27 -1.17 -3.65
N GLU A 160 -21.84 -0.65 -4.74
CA GLU A 160 -22.55 -1.40 -5.79
C GLU A 160 -21.78 -1.46 -7.13
N VAL A 161 -20.66 -0.72 -7.26
CA VAL A 161 -19.84 -0.71 -8.47
C VAL A 161 -18.87 -1.90 -8.48
N ASP A 162 -19.27 -2.98 -9.18
CA ASP A 162 -18.47 -4.20 -9.32
C ASP A 162 -17.25 -4.03 -10.26
N GLU A 163 -17.33 -3.18 -11.28
CA GLU A 163 -16.26 -2.93 -12.24
C GLU A 163 -16.08 -1.44 -12.53
N LEU A 164 -14.82 -1.04 -12.73
CA LEU A 164 -14.48 0.29 -13.20
C LEU A 164 -14.73 0.30 -14.71
N SER A 165 -15.66 1.11 -15.20
CA SER A 165 -15.89 1.26 -16.64
C SER A 165 -14.76 2.04 -17.28
N ASP A 166 -14.56 1.86 -18.58
CA ASP A 166 -13.58 2.63 -19.36
C ASP A 166 -13.89 4.14 -19.27
N GLU A 167 -15.16 4.52 -19.34
CA GLU A 167 -15.60 5.92 -19.17
C GLU A 167 -15.21 6.50 -17.80
N MET A 168 -15.35 5.72 -16.72
CA MET A 168 -14.93 6.16 -15.39
C MET A 168 -13.40 6.29 -15.32
N MET A 169 -12.66 5.36 -15.93
CA MET A 169 -11.21 5.44 -15.99
C MET A 169 -10.76 6.70 -16.72
N ASP A 170 -11.33 6.99 -17.89
CA ASP A 170 -11.01 8.19 -18.68
C ASP A 170 -11.28 9.46 -17.88
N LYS A 171 -12.44 9.58 -17.23
CA LYS A 171 -12.75 10.73 -16.36
C LYS A 171 -11.75 10.89 -15.21
N ILE A 172 -11.31 9.79 -14.59
CA ILE A 172 -10.33 9.84 -13.50
C ILE A 172 -8.98 10.32 -14.03
N LEU A 173 -8.54 9.81 -15.19
CA LEU A 173 -7.28 10.20 -15.82
C LEU A 173 -7.29 11.67 -16.24
N ASP A 174 -8.38 12.15 -16.83
CA ASP A 174 -8.55 13.56 -17.21
C ASP A 174 -8.40 14.48 -15.98
N LEU A 175 -9.03 14.14 -14.85
CA LEU A 175 -8.88 14.90 -13.60
C LEU A 175 -7.44 14.86 -13.06
N LEU A 176 -6.75 13.72 -13.17
CA LEU A 176 -5.37 13.59 -12.74
C LEU A 176 -4.41 14.41 -13.62
N ASP A 177 -4.63 14.42 -14.93
CA ASP A 177 -3.85 15.23 -15.87
C ASP A 177 -4.09 16.74 -15.62
N HIS A 178 -5.33 17.14 -15.38
CA HIS A 178 -5.66 18.53 -15.04
C HIS A 178 -5.04 18.98 -13.71
N THR A 179 -5.12 18.15 -12.67
CA THR A 179 -4.48 18.46 -11.37
C THR A 179 -2.96 18.48 -11.48
N TRP A 180 -2.36 17.62 -12.31
CA TRP A 180 -0.93 17.65 -12.59
C TRP A 180 -0.50 18.90 -13.37
N ALA A 181 -1.22 19.26 -14.43
CA ALA A 181 -0.96 20.46 -15.21
C ALA A 181 -1.04 21.73 -14.35
N LYS A 182 -2.03 21.79 -13.44
CA LYS A 182 -2.18 22.89 -12.48
C LYS A 182 -1.01 22.95 -11.49
N ASP A 183 -0.62 21.84 -10.87
CA ASP A 183 0.52 21.77 -9.95
C ASP A 183 1.84 22.15 -10.63
N TRP A 184 2.02 21.73 -11.89
CA TRP A 184 3.19 22.07 -12.68
C TRP A 184 3.21 23.57 -12.98
N MET A 185 2.08 24.14 -13.42
CA MET A 185 1.94 25.59 -13.65
C MET A 185 2.16 26.41 -12.37
N GLU A 186 1.61 26.00 -11.22
CA GLU A 186 1.79 26.69 -9.94
C GLU A 186 3.26 26.67 -9.49
N LYS A 187 3.98 25.56 -9.72
CA LYS A 187 5.42 25.48 -9.45
C LYS A 187 6.28 26.28 -10.42
N GLU A 188 5.91 26.33 -11.69
CA GLU A 188 6.63 27.12 -12.72
C GLU A 188 6.42 28.63 -12.48
N LEU A 189 5.22 29.04 -12.07
CA LEU A 189 4.88 30.42 -11.71
C LEU A 189 5.54 30.91 -10.40
N ASP A 190 5.99 30.00 -9.53
CA ASP A 190 6.70 30.33 -8.28
C ASP A 190 8.17 30.77 -8.50
N TRP A 191 8.73 30.57 -9.71
CA TRP A 191 10.10 31.00 -10.03
C TRP A 191 10.23 32.46 -10.50
N ASP A 192 9.11 33.19 -10.69
CA ASP A 192 9.11 34.59 -11.15
C ASP A 192 8.82 35.63 -10.03
N THR A 193 8.91 35.24 -8.75
CA THR A 193 8.90 36.21 -7.62
C THR A 193 10.28 36.46 -6.99
N LEU A 194 11.36 36.02 -7.66
CA LEU A 194 12.74 36.45 -7.39
C LEU A 194 13.28 37.31 -8.54
N ILE A 195 12.63 38.45 -8.77
CA ILE A 195 13.32 39.67 -9.22
C ILE A 195 13.65 40.49 -7.98
#